data_AF-A0A8H9WCE3-F1
#
_entry.id   AF-A0A8H9WCE3-F1
#
_cell.length_a   1.000
_cell.length_b   1.000
_cell.length_c   1.000
_cell.angle_alpha   90.00
_cell.angle_beta   90.00
_cell.angle_gamma   90.00
#
_symmetry.space_group_name_H-M   'P 1'
#
loop_
_entity.id
_entity.type
_entity.pdbx_description
1 polymer ?
#
loop_
_entity_poly.entity_id
_entity_poly.type
_entity_poly.pdbx_seq_one_letter_code
_entity_poly.pdbx_strand_id
1 'polypeptide(L)' 'MEKKVDIKKINEKIKKESAFIDLLTLEINKVIIGQKVMIERLLIGLLGQGHVLLEGVPGLAKTLAINTLSKA' A
#
# COMPACT_ATOMS: atom_id res chain seq x y z
N MET A 1 29.20 18.21 11.80
CA MET A 1 28.09 19.08 11.38
C MET A 1 26.83 18.24 11.36
N GLU A 2 26.19 18.09 12.53
CA GLU A 2 24.98 17.27 12.67
C GLU A 2 23.80 18.00 12.03
N LYS A 3 23.27 17.45 10.93
CA LYS A 3 21.98 17.88 10.40
C LYS A 3 20.92 17.51 11.45
N LYS A 4 20.46 18.48 12.25
CA LYS A 4 19.22 18.35 13.02
C LYS A 4 18.09 18.14 12.01
N VAL A 5 17.73 16.88 11.83
CA VAL A 5 16.58 16.47 11.03
C VAL A 5 15.35 17.09 11.66
N ASP A 6 14.75 18.08 11.00
CA ASP A 6 13.51 18.71 11.44
C ASP A 6 12.35 17.75 11.18
N ILE A 7 12.03 16.95 12.21
CA ILE A 7 11.00 15.91 12.17
C ILE A 7 9.65 16.46 11.68
N LYS A 8 9.31 17.73 12.00
CA LYS A 8 8.06 18.35 11.55
C LYS A 8 8.01 18.50 10.04
N LYS A 9 9.07 19.03 9.43
CA LYS A 9 9.14 19.22 7.97
C LYS A 9 9.09 17.90 7.21
N ILE A 10 9.72 16.86 7.74
CA ILE A 10 9.67 15.52 7.14
C ILE A 10 8.25 14.96 7.20
N ASN A 11 7.59 15.04 8.35
CA ASN A 11 6.21 14.56 8.47
C ASN A 11 5.24 15.30 7.55
N GLU A 12 5.38 16.61 7.38
CA GLU A 12 4.58 17.38 6.41
C GLU A 12 4.81 16.92 4.98
N LYS A 13 6.07 16.70 4.58
CA LYS A 13 6.41 16.21 3.25
C LYS A 13 5.84 14.80 3.03
N ILE A 14 6.02 13.89 3.99
CA ILE A 14 5.47 12.54 3.94
C ILE A 14 3.96 12.60 3.76
N LYS A 15 3.24 13.38 4.58
CA LYS A 15 1.78 13.48 4.52
C LYS A 15 1.29 14.00 3.17
N LYS A 16 2.01 14.95 2.56
CA LYS A 16 1.68 15.47 1.24
C LYS A 16 1.90 14.42 0.15
N GLU A 17 3.03 13.72 0.18
CA GLU A 17 3.38 12.72 -0.84
C GLU A 17 2.63 11.40 -0.66
N SER A 18 2.21 11.03 0.56
CA SER A 18 1.48 9.79 0.83
C SER A 18 -0.03 9.89 0.63
N ALA A 19 -0.57 11.08 0.34
CA ALA A 19 -2.01 11.31 0.25
C ALA A 19 -2.71 10.45 -0.82
N PHE A 20 -2.01 10.06 -1.89
CA PHE A 20 -2.57 9.19 -2.93
C PHE A 20 -2.80 7.75 -2.42
N ILE A 21 -2.05 7.30 -1.41
CA ILE A 21 -2.16 5.94 -0.85
C ILE A 21 -3.53 5.77 -0.19
N ASP A 22 -4.03 6.81 0.49
CA ASP A 22 -5.35 6.78 1.13
C ASP A 22 -6.46 6.63 0.08
N LEU A 23 -6.38 7.40 -1.02
CA LEU A 23 -7.35 7.33 -2.13
C LEU A 23 -7.33 5.95 -2.81
N LEU A 24 -6.14 5.42 -3.09
CA LEU A 24 -5.98 4.13 -3.72
C LEU A 24 -6.48 2.99 -2.83
N THR A 25 -6.20 3.06 -1.52
CA THR A 25 -6.71 2.10 -0.54
C THR A 25 -8.23 2.14 -0.43
N LEU A 26 -8.85 3.33 -0.54
CA LEU A 26 -10.31 3.46 -0.56
C LEU A 26 -10.95 2.77 -1.77
N GLU A 27 -10.37 2.90 -2.98
CA GLU A 27 -10.88 2.20 -4.16
C GLU A 27 -10.74 0.68 -4.05
N ILE A 28 -9.59 0.20 -3.57
CA ILE A 28 -9.35 -1.24 -3.39
C ILE A 28 -10.36 -1.84 -2.38
N ASN A 29 -10.66 -1.13 -1.30
CA ASN A 29 -11.59 -1.58 -0.27
C ASN A 29 -13.05 -1.72 -0.74
N LYS A 30 -13.42 -1.15 -1.90
CA LYS A 30 -14.75 -1.37 -2.50
C LYS A 30 -14.92 -2.78 -3.05
N VAL A 31 -13.81 -3.44 -3.42
CA VAL A 31 -13.80 -4.77 -4.06
C VAL A 31 -13.25 -5.83 -3.11
N ILE A 32 -12.27 -5.46 -2.27
CA ILE A 32 -11.58 -6.37 -1.35
C ILE A 32 -12.04 -6.10 0.08
N ILE A 33 -12.69 -7.08 0.71
CA ILE A 33 -13.18 -6.98 2.09
C ILE A 33 -12.29 -7.83 3.02
N GLY A 34 -11.88 -7.26 4.16
CA GLY A 34 -11.20 -8.00 5.23
C GLY A 34 -9.72 -8.34 4.99
N GLN A 35 -9.10 -7.86 3.89
CA GLN A 35 -7.71 -8.18 3.54
C GLN A 35 -6.77 -6.96 3.57
N LYS A 36 -6.94 -6.07 4.55
CA LYS A 36 -6.15 -4.82 4.66
C LYS A 36 -4.65 -5.05 4.68
N VAL A 37 -4.18 -5.99 5.52
CA VAL A 37 -2.74 -6.29 5.69
C VAL A 37 -2.11 -6.79 4.38
N MET A 38 -2.85 -7.58 3.60
CA MET A 38 -2.37 -8.08 2.31
C MET A 38 -2.17 -6.93 1.32
N ILE A 39 -3.15 -6.02 1.22
CA ILE A 39 -3.08 -4.85 0.34
C ILE A 39 -1.92 -3.93 0.73
N GLU A 40 -1.74 -3.66 2.02
CA GLU A 40 -0.62 -2.83 2.52
C GLU A 40 0.74 -3.42 2.11
N ARG A 41 0.92 -4.75 2.26
CA ARG A 41 2.18 -5.42 1.87
C ARG A 41 2.41 -5.40 0.36
N LEU A 42 1.36 -5.53 -0.44
CA LEU A 42 1.46 -5.42 -1.89
C LEU A 42 1.86 -4.01 -2.32
N LEU A 43 1.31 -2.97 -1.68
CA LEU A 43 1.68 -1.58 -1.94
C LEU A 43 3.12 -1.28 -1.52
N ILE A 44 3.55 -1.79 -0.37
CA ILE A 44 4.95 -1.66 0.07
C ILE A 44 5.89 -2.33 -0.93
N GLY A 45 5.57 -3.54 -1.38
CA GLY A 45 6.35 -4.24 -2.41
C GLY A 45 6.43 -3.46 -3.71
N LEU A 46 5.29 -2.94 -4.19
CA LEU A 46 5.22 -2.16 -5.43
C LEU A 46 6.04 -0.86 -5.34
N LEU A 47 5.82 -0.05 -4.30
CA LEU A 47 6.48 1.24 -4.12
C LEU A 47 7.98 1.07 -3.81
N GLY A 48 8.34 -0.01 -3.12
CA GLY A 48 9.72 -0.37 -2.83
C GLY A 48 10.44 -1.11 -3.96
N GLN A 49 9.78 -1.32 -5.12
CA GLN A 49 10.31 -2.13 -6.23
C GLN A 49 10.78 -3.53 -5.81
N GLY A 50 10.13 -4.08 -4.79
CA GLY A 50 10.39 -5.41 -4.26
C GLY A 50 9.52 -6.48 -4.91
N HIS A 51 9.78 -7.74 -4.52
CA HIS A 51 8.98 -8.88 -4.95
C HIS A 51 8.16 -9.43 -3.78
N VAL A 52 6.91 -9.81 -4.06
CA VAL A 52 5.99 -10.36 -3.06
C VAL A 52 5.53 -11.74 -3.54
N LEU A 53 5.68 -12.74 -2.66
CA LEU A 53 5.05 -14.05 -2.84
C LEU A 53 3.70 -14.05 -2.11
N LEU A 54 2.63 -14.35 -2.84
CA LEU A 54 1.27 -14.37 -2.30
C LEU A 54 0.76 -15.82 -2.13
N GLU A 55 1.00 -16.38 -0.95
CA GLU A 55 0.59 -17.75 -0.59
C GLU A 55 -0.68 -17.75 0.29
N GLY A 56 -1.48 -18.83 0.21
CA GLY A 56 -2.69 -19.01 1.02
C GLY A 56 -3.63 -20.05 0.42
N VAL A 57 -4.69 -20.41 1.14
CA VAL A 57 -5.69 -21.37 0.65
C VAL A 57 -6.54 -20.80 -0.50
N PRO A 58 -7.16 -21.65 -1.34
CA PRO A 58 -8.06 -21.22 -2.39
C PRO A 58 -9.23 -20.37 -1.86
N GLY A 59 -9.69 -19.39 -2.63
CA GLY A 59 -10.88 -18.58 -2.28
C GLY A 59 -10.61 -17.33 -1.44
N LEU A 60 -9.37 -17.06 -1.00
CA LEU A 60 -9.04 -15.87 -0.19
C LEU A 60 -8.83 -14.58 -0.99
N ALA A 61 -9.52 -14.43 -2.12
CA ALA A 61 -9.45 -13.24 -2.97
C ALA A 61 -8.03 -12.86 -3.48
N LYS A 62 -7.04 -13.77 -3.44
CA LYS A 62 -5.66 -13.51 -3.91
C LYS A 62 -5.60 -12.97 -5.34
N THR A 63 -6.26 -13.66 -6.27
CA THR A 63 -6.36 -13.24 -7.67
C THR A 63 -7.13 -11.93 -7.84
N LEU A 64 -8.21 -11.77 -7.08
CA LEU A 64 -9.01 -10.55 -7.11
C LEU A 64 -8.18 -9.35 -6.65
N ALA A 65 -7.37 -9.51 -5.59
CA ALA A 65 -6.54 -8.44 -5.06
C ALA A 65 -5.47 -7.96 -6.04
N ILE A 66 -4.78 -8.88 -6.72
CA ILE A 66 -3.79 -8.52 -7.75
C ILE A 66 -4.47 -7.81 -8.93
N ASN A 67 -5.62 -8.31 -9.38
CA ASN A 67 -6.37 -7.68 -10.47
C ASN A 67 -6.91 -6.30 -10.09
N THR A 68 -7.42 -6.12 -8.87
CA THR A 68 -7.90 -4.82 -8.38
C THR A 68 -6.74 -3.84 -8.26
N LEU A 69 -5.60 -4.26 -7.69
CA LEU A 69 -4.42 -3.41 -7.56
C LEU A 69 -3.84 -2.99 -8.91
N SER A 70 -3.88 -3.86 -9.93
CA SER A 70 -3.42 -3.52 -11.28
C SER A 70 -4.34 -2.54 -12.03
N LYS A 71 -5.58 -2.36 -11.57
CA LYS A 71 -6.59 -1.51 -12.23
C LYS A 71 -6.86 -0.19 -11.50
N ALA A 72 -6.46 -0.12 -10.23
CA ALA A 72 -6.55 1.07 -9.40
C ALA A 72 -5.46 2.08 -9.78
#